data_AF-U6B3J9-F1
#
_entry.id   AF-U6B3J9-F1
#
_cell.length_a   1.000
_cell.length_b   1.000
_cell.length_c   1.000
_cell.angle_alpha   90.00
_cell.angle_beta   90.00
_cell.angle_gamma   90.00
#
_symmetry.space_group_name_H-M   'P 1'
#
loop_
_entity.id
_entity.type
_entity.pdbx_description
1 polymer ?
#
loop_
_entity_poly.entity_id
_entity_poly.type
_entity_poly.pdbx_seq_one_letter_code
_entity_poly.pdbx_strand_id
1 'polypeptide(L)'
;MQGFICKIYGSVDLQDKEIQRYCTNISDLVRKRNYLSQKKVLEELKNSIETRVSVLESTKNGYYMWFRKYDDFISSYNKNILDIYKKMDPDSAAIQLEKIDPEISSHILMRLSTRQSSSIMSKMDPKSAAIITSIVANMLKFKK
;
A
#
# COMPACT_ATOMS: atom_id res chain seq x y z
N MET A 1 -37.16 -15.45 -16.59
CA MET A 1 -38.34 -16.16 -17.13
C MET A 1 -39.12 -16.66 -15.92
N GLN A 2 -40.34 -16.25 -15.59
CA GLN A 2 -41.52 -16.04 -16.43
C GLN A 2 -42.34 -14.85 -15.90
N GLY A 3 -42.72 -13.93 -16.79
CA GLY A 3 -43.74 -12.93 -16.51
C GLY A 3 -45.10 -13.60 -16.49
N PHE A 4 -45.89 -13.32 -15.45
CA PHE A 4 -47.30 -13.69 -15.41
C PHE A 4 -48.06 -12.88 -16.46
N ILE A 5 -48.17 -13.45 -17.66
CA ILE A 5 -49.08 -13.02 -18.70
C ILE A 5 -50.48 -13.35 -18.19
N CYS A 6 -51.27 -12.31 -17.92
CA CYS A 6 -52.70 -12.45 -17.68
C CYS A 6 -53.35 -12.91 -19.00
N LYS A 7 -53.56 -14.22 -19.17
CA LYS A 7 -54.32 -14.77 -20.30
C LYS A 7 -55.80 -14.60 -20.00
N ILE A 8 -56.46 -13.69 -20.72
CA ILE A 8 -57.91 -13.56 -20.73
C ILE A 8 -58.45 -14.51 -21.81
N TYR A 9 -59.15 -15.57 -21.40
CA TYR A 9 -60.07 -16.33 -22.25
C TYR A 9 -61.49 -15.99 -21.78
N GLY A 10 -62.29 -15.34 -22.63
CA GLY A 10 -63.74 -15.18 -22.41
C GLY A 10 -64.27 -13.76 -22.57
N SER A 11 -65.50 -13.67 -23.09
CA SER A 11 -66.34 -12.53 -23.46
C SER A 11 -66.24 -11.24 -22.62
N VAL A 12 -66.14 -10.11 -23.32
CA VAL A 12 -66.04 -8.75 -22.80
C VAL A 12 -67.35 -8.29 -22.15
N ASP A 13 -67.42 -8.32 -20.82
CA ASP A 13 -68.44 -7.66 -20.00
C ASP A 13 -67.84 -6.53 -19.14
N LEU A 14 -68.64 -5.51 -18.80
CA LEU A 14 -68.24 -4.29 -18.07
C LEU A 14 -67.43 -4.53 -16.78
N GLN A 15 -67.59 -5.71 -16.16
CA GLN A 15 -66.87 -6.15 -14.96
C GLN A 15 -65.37 -6.36 -15.20
N ASP A 16 -64.96 -6.73 -16.43
CA ASP A 16 -63.55 -6.89 -16.80
C ASP A 16 -62.80 -5.56 -16.87
N LYS A 17 -63.48 -4.45 -17.23
CA LYS A 17 -62.84 -3.12 -17.28
C LYS A 17 -62.54 -2.58 -15.89
N GLU A 18 -63.41 -2.84 -14.92
CA GLU A 18 -63.19 -2.45 -13.52
C GLU A 18 -62.09 -3.29 -12.87
N ILE A 19 -62.08 -4.61 -13.12
CA ILE A 19 -61.03 -5.52 -12.68
C ILE A 19 -59.68 -5.12 -13.29
N GLN A 20 -59.63 -4.82 -14.60
CA GLN A 20 -58.41 -4.34 -15.25
C GLN A 20 -57.89 -3.04 -14.65
N ARG A 21 -58.76 -2.05 -14.38
CA ARG A 21 -58.36 -0.80 -13.72
C ARG A 21 -57.82 -1.01 -12.31
N TYR A 22 -58.42 -1.92 -11.54
CA TYR A 22 -57.97 -2.28 -10.21
C TYR A 22 -56.60 -2.97 -10.26
N CYS A 23 -56.41 -3.92 -11.18
CA CYS A 23 -55.14 -4.61 -11.39
C CYS A 23 -54.02 -3.66 -11.82
N THR A 24 -54.27 -2.69 -12.71
CA THR A 24 -53.27 -1.70 -13.10
C THR A 24 -52.87 -0.80 -11.94
N ASN A 25 -53.84 -0.28 -11.17
CA ASN A 25 -53.57 0.58 -10.02
C ASN A 25 -52.76 -0.14 -8.93
N ILE A 26 -53.10 -1.39 -8.61
CA ILE A 26 -52.34 -2.20 -7.65
C ILE A 26 -50.95 -2.51 -8.19
N SER A 27 -50.81 -2.85 -9.47
CA SER A 27 -49.50 -3.13 -10.06
C SER A 27 -48.56 -1.92 -9.96
N ASP A 28 -49.09 -0.71 -10.14
CA ASP A 28 -48.31 0.53 -10.04
C ASP A 28 -47.96 0.88 -8.58
N LEU A 29 -48.86 0.61 -7.62
CA LEU A 29 -48.57 0.76 -6.19
C LEU A 29 -47.50 -0.23 -5.72
N VAL A 30 -47.58 -1.49 -6.14
CA VAL A 30 -46.57 -2.52 -5.84
C VAL A 30 -45.22 -2.16 -6.47
N ARG A 31 -45.20 -1.68 -7.72
CA ARG A 31 -43.98 -1.22 -8.39
C ARG A 31 -43.33 -0.04 -7.66
N LYS A 32 -44.12 0.94 -7.21
CA LYS A 32 -43.62 2.08 -6.41
C LYS A 32 -43.06 1.63 -5.06
N ARG A 33 -43.73 0.72 -4.35
CA ARG A 33 -43.24 0.15 -3.09
C ARG A 33 -41.90 -0.58 -3.28
N ASN A 34 -41.79 -1.39 -4.34
CA ASN A 34 -40.54 -2.09 -4.66
C ASN A 34 -39.41 -1.13 -5.01
N TYR A 35 -39.69 -0.07 -5.77
CA TYR A 35 -38.72 0.98 -6.08
C TYR A 35 -38.21 1.68 -4.83
N LEU A 36 -39.09 2.05 -3.90
CA LEU A 36 -38.70 2.66 -2.62
C LEU A 36 -37.86 1.70 -1.76
N SER A 37 -38.23 0.42 -1.71
CA SER A 37 -37.46 -0.60 -0.99
C SER A 37 -36.07 -0.81 -1.59
N GLN A 38 -35.97 -0.89 -2.92
CA GLN A 38 -34.69 -1.06 -3.61
C GLN A 38 -33.80 0.18 -3.44
N LYS A 39 -34.38 1.38 -3.52
CA LYS A 39 -33.67 2.62 -3.24
C LYS A 39 -33.11 2.64 -1.82
N LYS A 40 -33.90 2.22 -0.81
CA LYS A 40 -33.44 2.15 0.57
C LYS A 40 -32.26 1.18 0.75
N VAL A 41 -32.34 -0.01 0.15
CA VAL A 41 -31.24 -0.99 0.17
C VAL A 41 -29.98 -0.44 -0.49
N LEU A 42 -30.12 0.30 -1.61
CA LEU A 42 -28.99 0.90 -2.30
C LEU A 42 -28.31 1.98 -1.45
N GLU A 43 -29.08 2.84 -0.77
CA GLU A 43 -28.54 3.85 0.14
C GLU A 43 -27.83 3.20 1.35
N GLU A 44 -28.41 2.14 1.92
CA GLU A 44 -27.78 1.39 3.01
C GLU A 44 -26.45 0.75 2.56
N LEU A 45 -26.41 0.15 1.37
CA LEU A 45 -25.19 -0.42 0.80
C LEU A 45 -24.14 0.65 0.53
N LYS A 46 -24.54 1.79 -0.04
CA LYS A 46 -23.65 2.94 -0.29
C LYS A 46 -23.02 3.42 1.01
N ASN A 47 -23.82 3.65 2.06
CA ASN A 47 -23.32 4.07 3.37
C ASN A 47 -22.36 3.04 3.99
N SER A 48 -22.63 1.75 3.82
CA SER A 48 -21.74 0.67 4.29
C SER A 48 -20.40 0.69 3.58
N ILE A 49 -20.40 0.91 2.26
CA ILE A 49 -19.18 1.04 1.45
C ILE A 49 -18.38 2.27 1.89
N GLU A 50 -19.02 3.44 1.99
CA GLU A 50 -18.36 4.68 2.42
C GLU A 50 -17.71 4.53 3.80
N THR A 51 -18.41 3.87 4.74
CA THR A 51 -17.86 3.58 6.07
C THR A 51 -16.62 2.69 5.99
N ARG A 52 -16.66 1.62 5.20
CA ARG A 52 -15.51 0.71 5.04
C ARG A 52 -14.33 1.39 4.36
N VAL A 53 -14.59 2.21 3.34
CA VAL A 53 -13.56 3.01 2.66
C VAL A 53 -12.90 3.96 3.65
N SER A 54 -13.68 4.68 4.46
CA SER A 54 -13.15 5.58 5.49
C SER A 54 -12.23 4.87 6.49
N VAL A 55 -12.61 3.68 6.97
CA VAL A 55 -11.78 2.88 7.88
C VAL A 55 -10.48 2.44 7.21
N LEU A 56 -10.54 1.97 5.96
CA LEU A 56 -9.36 1.56 5.19
C LEU A 56 -8.41 2.74 4.94
N GLU A 57 -8.93 3.91 4.60
CA GLU A 57 -8.13 5.12 4.40
C GLU A 57 -7.46 5.59 5.69
N SER A 58 -8.19 5.58 6.81
CA SER A 58 -7.63 5.89 8.13
C SER A 58 -6.48 4.95 8.49
N THR A 59 -6.68 3.64 8.28
CA THR A 59 -5.67 2.61 8.57
C THR A 59 -4.43 2.81 7.67
N LYS A 60 -4.65 3.05 6.37
CA LYS A 60 -3.58 3.34 5.39
C LYS A 60 -2.77 4.58 5.79
N ASN A 61 -3.43 5.66 6.21
CA ASN A 61 -2.76 6.87 6.66
C ASN A 61 -1.96 6.64 7.93
N GLY A 62 -2.47 5.83 8.86
CA GLY A 62 -1.74 5.39 10.05
C GLY A 62 -0.46 4.65 9.69
N TYR A 63 -0.52 3.73 8.71
CA TYR A 63 0.66 3.03 8.21
C TYR A 63 1.68 3.97 7.57
N TYR A 64 1.26 4.89 6.71
CA TYR A 64 2.21 5.83 6.10
C TYR A 64 2.86 6.76 7.10
N MET A 65 2.12 7.22 8.11
CA MET A 65 2.69 8.01 9.20
C MET A 65 3.77 7.23 9.94
N TRP A 66 3.50 5.96 10.27
CA TRP A 66 4.49 5.09 10.91
C TRP A 66 5.70 4.80 10.03
N PHE A 67 5.47 4.55 8.74
CA PHE A 67 6.52 4.36 7.76
C PHE A 67 7.42 5.59 7.66
N ARG A 68 6.84 6.80 7.62
CA ARG A 68 7.60 8.06 7.63
C ARG A 68 8.44 8.20 8.89
N LYS A 69 7.86 7.97 10.06
CA LYS A 69 8.62 7.99 11.33
C LYS A 69 9.77 6.99 11.33
N TYR A 70 9.55 5.80 10.79
CA TYR A 70 10.58 4.78 10.66
C TYR A 70 11.68 5.22 9.68
N ASP A 71 11.33 5.76 8.52
CA ASP A 71 12.28 6.27 7.54
C ASP A 71 13.09 7.45 8.08
N ASP A 72 12.45 8.39 8.76
CA ASP A 72 13.09 9.51 9.46
C ASP A 72 14.05 9.00 10.55
N PHE A 73 13.63 7.99 11.33
CA PHE A 73 14.44 7.36 12.37
C PHE A 73 15.69 6.69 11.78
N ILE A 74 15.53 5.84 10.77
CA ILE A 74 16.63 5.16 10.08
C ILE A 74 17.58 6.17 9.42
N SER A 75 17.03 7.20 8.79
CA SER A 75 17.81 8.27 8.16
C SER A 75 18.65 9.04 9.20
N SER A 76 18.07 9.36 10.36
CA SER A 76 18.78 10.06 11.44
C SER A 76 19.92 9.23 12.06
N TYR A 77 19.69 7.95 12.32
CA TYR A 77 20.71 7.06 12.88
C TYR A 77 21.86 6.83 11.91
N ASN A 78 21.55 6.58 10.63
CA ASN A 78 22.57 6.44 9.60
C ASN A 78 23.38 7.72 9.44
N LYS A 79 22.77 8.91 9.58
CA LYS A 79 23.47 10.18 9.48
C LYS A 79 24.52 10.34 10.59
N ASN A 80 24.19 10.00 11.84
CA ASN A 80 25.13 10.16 12.96
C ASN A 80 26.38 9.28 12.81
N ILE A 81 26.23 7.99 12.51
CA ILE A 81 27.39 7.09 12.36
C ILE A 81 28.23 7.46 11.14
N LEU A 82 27.59 7.83 10.02
CA LEU A 82 28.32 8.27 8.84
C LEU A 82 29.04 9.58 9.07
N ASP A 83 28.46 10.52 9.80
CA ASP A 83 29.10 11.80 10.09
C ASP A 83 30.32 11.64 11.01
N ILE A 84 30.36 10.60 11.88
CA ILE A 84 31.57 10.21 12.61
C ILE A 84 32.64 9.75 11.63
N TYR A 85 32.36 8.78 10.77
CA TYR A 85 33.35 8.26 9.80
C TYR A 85 33.77 9.31 8.75
N LYS A 86 32.91 10.28 8.42
CA LYS A 86 33.28 11.40 7.53
C LYS A 86 34.33 12.32 8.15
N LYS A 87 34.29 12.51 9.46
CA LYS A 87 35.21 13.38 10.21
C LYS A 87 36.40 12.63 10.81
N MET A 88 36.31 11.31 10.89
CA MET A 88 37.36 10.44 11.38
C MET A 88 38.55 10.44 10.39
N ASP A 89 39.75 10.35 10.95
CA ASP A 89 40.95 10.17 10.15
C ASP A 89 40.90 8.85 9.35
N PRO A 90 41.27 8.82 8.06
CA PRO A 90 41.19 7.62 7.23
C PRO A 90 41.97 6.41 7.76
N ASP A 91 43.12 6.63 8.41
CA ASP A 91 43.93 5.52 8.96
C ASP A 91 43.23 4.90 10.17
N SER A 92 42.63 5.74 11.02
CA SER A 92 41.84 5.27 12.17
C SER A 92 40.56 4.55 11.73
N ALA A 93 39.89 5.07 10.72
CA ALA A 93 38.68 4.47 10.16
C ALA A 93 38.96 3.10 9.53
N ALA A 94 40.08 2.94 8.82
CA ALA A 94 40.50 1.66 8.25
C ALA A 94 40.65 0.59 9.33
N ILE A 95 41.41 0.88 10.40
CA ILE A 95 41.64 -0.05 11.51
C ILE A 95 40.33 -0.46 12.22
N GLN A 96 39.37 0.45 12.35
CA GLN A 96 38.07 0.12 12.97
C GLN A 96 37.20 -0.74 12.06
N LEU A 97 37.10 -0.37 10.78
CA LEU A 97 36.27 -1.07 9.80
C LEU A 97 36.80 -2.47 9.46
N GLU A 98 38.09 -2.73 9.67
CA GLU A 98 38.66 -4.08 9.57
C GLU A 98 38.29 -5.01 10.73
N LYS A 99 37.97 -4.44 11.90
CA LYS A 99 37.72 -5.20 13.14
C LYS A 99 36.25 -5.53 13.36
N ILE A 100 35.35 -4.86 12.65
CA ILE A 100 33.92 -5.13 12.71
C ILE A 100 33.50 -6.07 11.58
N ASP A 101 32.23 -6.46 11.59
CA ASP A 101 31.66 -7.33 10.56
C ASP A 101 31.84 -6.72 9.15
N PRO A 102 32.41 -7.46 8.18
CA PRO A 102 32.64 -6.98 6.82
C PRO A 102 31.37 -6.52 6.08
N GLU A 103 30.21 -7.09 6.38
CA GLU A 103 28.92 -6.70 5.81
C GLU A 103 28.53 -5.30 6.31
N ILE A 104 28.69 -5.03 7.61
CA ILE A 104 28.46 -3.70 8.19
C ILE A 104 29.45 -2.68 7.60
N SER A 105 30.74 -3.05 7.50
CA SER A 105 31.76 -2.18 6.91
C SER A 105 31.45 -1.83 5.45
N SER A 106 30.98 -2.80 4.66
CA SER A 106 30.56 -2.57 3.28
C SER A 106 29.41 -1.56 3.20
N HIS A 107 28.43 -1.68 4.10
CA HIS A 107 27.28 -0.78 4.18
C HIS A 107 27.65 0.65 4.59
N ILE A 108 28.67 0.84 5.43
CA ILE A 108 29.19 2.15 5.81
C ILE A 108 29.93 2.77 4.62
N LEU A 109 30.87 2.03 4.03
CA LEU A 109 31.69 2.50 2.90
C LEU A 109 30.85 2.86 1.67
N MET A 110 29.75 2.15 1.40
CA MET A 110 28.83 2.47 0.30
C MET A 110 28.04 3.77 0.50
N ARG A 111 27.87 4.21 1.76
CA ARG A 111 27.13 5.44 2.09
C ARG A 111 28.02 6.67 2.25
N LEU A 112 29.34 6.48 2.33
CA LEU A 112 30.33 7.56 2.29
C LEU A 112 30.55 8.05 0.85
N SER A 113 31.21 9.20 0.71
CA SER A 113 31.60 9.69 -0.63
C SER A 113 32.69 8.79 -1.22
N THR A 114 32.69 8.60 -2.54
CA THR A 114 33.68 7.75 -3.25
C THR A 114 35.12 8.11 -2.87
N ARG A 115 35.41 9.40 -2.69
CA ARG A 115 36.74 9.88 -2.27
C ARG A 115 37.11 9.40 -0.87
N GLN A 116 36.22 9.54 0.10
CA GLN A 116 36.47 9.09 1.47
C GLN A 116 36.60 7.57 1.54
N SER A 117 35.69 6.84 0.89
CA SER A 117 35.76 5.37 0.84
C SER A 117 37.07 4.90 0.20
N SER A 118 37.51 5.53 -0.89
CA SER A 118 38.81 5.24 -1.51
C SER A 118 39.98 5.52 -0.58
N SER A 119 39.96 6.66 0.14
CA SER A 119 41.02 7.00 1.09
C SER A 119 41.09 5.99 2.24
N ILE A 120 39.96 5.59 2.80
CA ILE A 120 39.90 4.58 3.85
C ILE A 120 40.38 3.21 3.33
N MET A 121 39.87 2.75 2.19
CA MET A 121 40.26 1.46 1.62
C MET A 121 41.75 1.40 1.25
N SER A 122 42.37 2.52 0.87
CA SER A 122 43.81 2.57 0.58
C SER A 122 44.70 2.33 1.81
N LYS A 123 44.15 2.52 3.00
CA LYS A 123 44.82 2.38 4.28
C LYS A 123 44.48 1.08 4.99
N MET A 124 43.63 0.26 4.37
CA MET A 124 43.23 -1.03 4.90
C MET A 124 44.22 -2.15 4.55
N ASP A 125 44.19 -3.23 5.32
CA ASP A 125 44.76 -4.51 4.92
C ASP A 125 44.15 -4.99 3.59
N PRO A 126 44.97 -5.39 2.60
CA PRO A 126 44.48 -5.81 1.29
C PRO A 126 43.47 -6.95 1.32
N LYS A 127 43.57 -7.89 2.28
CA LYS A 127 42.63 -9.01 2.40
C LYS A 127 41.28 -8.52 2.90
N SER A 128 41.27 -7.67 3.92
CA SER A 128 40.05 -7.06 4.44
C SER A 128 39.34 -6.22 3.37
N ALA A 129 40.09 -5.39 2.65
CA ALA A 129 39.56 -4.59 1.55
C ALA A 129 38.97 -5.45 0.42
N ALA A 130 39.60 -6.58 0.08
CA ALA A 130 39.09 -7.51 -0.92
C ALA A 130 37.77 -8.18 -0.47
N ILE A 131 37.67 -8.60 0.80
CA ILE A 131 36.44 -9.18 1.35
C ILE A 131 35.29 -8.17 1.27
N ILE A 132 35.50 -6.95 1.77
CA ILE A 132 34.50 -5.87 1.72
C ILE A 132 34.07 -5.61 0.27
N THR A 133 35.04 -5.52 -0.65
CA THR A 133 34.75 -5.29 -2.08
C THR A 133 33.90 -6.42 -2.69
N SER A 134 34.17 -7.67 -2.32
CA SER A 134 33.39 -8.82 -2.78
C SER A 134 31.92 -8.74 -2.33
N ILE A 135 31.69 -8.29 -1.09
CA ILE A 135 30.36 -8.09 -0.52
C ILE A 135 29.64 -6.96 -1.27
N VAL A 136 30.30 -5.81 -1.45
CA VAL A 136 29.74 -4.68 -2.22
C VAL A 136 29.39 -5.11 -3.64
N ALA A 137 30.28 -5.83 -4.32
CA ALA A 137 30.04 -6.31 -5.68
C ALA A 137 28.84 -7.26 -5.74
N ASN A 138 28.66 -8.13 -4.74
CA ASN A 138 27.50 -9.00 -4.64
C ASN A 138 26.22 -8.20 -4.37
N MET A 139 26.22 -7.20 -3.49
CA MET A 139 25.06 -6.32 -3.26
C MET A 139 24.63 -5.57 -4.54
N LEU A 140 25.59 -5.11 -5.34
CA LEU A 140 25.30 -4.43 -6.61
C LEU A 140 24.64 -5.33 -7.64
N LYS A 141 24.92 -6.65 -7.62
CA LYS A 141 24.25 -7.61 -8.52
C LYS A 141 22.75 -7.72 -8.24
N PHE A 142 22.31 -7.58 -6.99
CA PHE A 142 20.90 -7.69 -6.61
C PHE A 142 20.07 -6.42 -6.88
N LYS A 143 20.72 -5.29 -7.19
CA LYS A 143 20.02 -4.02 -7.49
C LYS A 143 19.57 -3.92 -8.96
N LYS A 144 19.97 -4.87 -9.82
CA LYS A 144 19.48 -5.01 -11.20
C LYS A 144 18.27 -5.93 -11.26
#